data_AF-A0A953PV43-F1
#
_entry.id   AF-A0A953PV43-F1
#
_cell.length_a   1.000
_cell.length_b   1.000
_cell.length_c   1.000
_cell.angle_alpha   90.00
_cell.angle_beta   90.00
_cell.angle_gamma   90.00
#
_symmetry.space_group_name_H-M   'P 1'
#
loop_
_entity.id
_entity.type
_entity.pdbx_description
1 polymer ?
#
loop_
_entity_poly.entity_id
_entity_poly.type
_entity_poly.pdbx_seq_one_letter_code
_entity_poly.pdbx_strand_id
1 'polypeptide(L)'
;MGIALRRISTVVSAAMTLGMAVPAAAQNEAALKSYFEGRRVTPRIDMPGTSDGIDVQADASQAIDFPHYRDTLKRYGVAIHTGEPALVTLVKVKGDLIEFQLGGGGFGTFGDDTSTSVNLPPVEKSEREKELEKRVRDEDDRGRKREMERELNELRDRRERENRRIAVERERLQAVKRDEVAERRLRGGSRFNLRYRDSVPPGMRPEDVMAALAEYVDFNGVATQGTAALPVPPALPPPPAPPATLPPGNIAQLRKGLLRADVEREFGGAAEVSQRREGALTVVTLVFNTGEQRITAEFVEDVLIRYTITAR
;
A
#
# COMPACT_ATOMS: atom_id res chain seq x y z
N MET A 1 57.48 -49.66 -40.91
CA MET A 1 56.01 -49.50 -40.90
C MET A 1 55.57 -49.32 -39.47
N GLY A 2 55.29 -48.09 -39.05
CA GLY A 2 54.78 -47.78 -37.72
C GLY A 2 53.29 -47.46 -37.79
N ILE A 3 52.55 -47.82 -36.74
CA ILE A 3 51.29 -47.16 -36.36
C ILE A 3 51.24 -47.12 -34.84
N ALA A 4 51.27 -45.91 -34.30
CA ALA A 4 51.08 -45.58 -32.90
C ALA A 4 49.60 -45.70 -32.51
N LEU A 5 49.30 -46.36 -31.39
CA LEU A 5 47.95 -46.34 -30.82
C LEU A 5 47.80 -45.17 -29.84
N ARG A 6 46.81 -44.33 -30.17
CA ARG A 6 46.43 -43.09 -29.49
C ARG A 6 45.86 -43.35 -28.09
N ARG A 7 46.21 -42.43 -27.19
CA ARG A 7 45.55 -42.18 -25.90
C ARG A 7 44.08 -41.82 -26.12
N ILE A 8 43.18 -42.40 -25.34
CA ILE A 8 41.81 -41.90 -25.16
C ILE A 8 41.61 -41.67 -23.66
N SER A 9 41.72 -40.41 -23.26
CA SER A 9 41.29 -39.90 -21.96
C SER A 9 39.79 -39.64 -22.04
N THR A 10 38.99 -40.45 -21.36
CA THR A 10 37.57 -40.16 -21.09
C THR A 10 37.49 -39.16 -19.95
N VAL A 11 37.20 -37.89 -20.28
CA VAL A 11 36.76 -36.88 -19.33
C VAL A 11 35.27 -37.10 -19.08
N VAL A 12 34.92 -37.57 -17.90
CA VAL A 12 33.53 -37.65 -17.44
C VAL A 12 33.14 -36.28 -16.92
N SER A 13 32.42 -35.50 -17.71
CA SER A 13 31.74 -34.28 -17.26
C SER A 13 30.47 -34.69 -16.50
N ALA A 14 30.57 -34.79 -15.17
CA ALA A 14 29.42 -34.87 -14.29
C ALA A 14 28.77 -33.48 -14.23
N ALA A 15 27.69 -33.29 -15.00
CA ALA A 15 26.82 -32.14 -14.87
C ALA A 15 26.10 -32.21 -13.51
N MET A 16 26.61 -31.45 -12.54
CA MET A 16 26.02 -31.28 -11.22
C MET A 16 24.76 -30.42 -11.38
N THR A 17 23.60 -31.07 -11.53
CA THR A 17 22.30 -30.42 -11.43
C THR A 17 22.08 -29.99 -9.99
N LEU A 18 22.41 -28.74 -9.66
CA LEU A 18 21.91 -28.09 -8.44
C LEU A 18 20.39 -27.98 -8.57
N GLY A 19 19.67 -28.93 -7.97
CA GLY A 19 18.24 -28.79 -7.73
C GLY A 19 18.01 -27.61 -6.79
N MET A 20 17.45 -26.52 -7.30
CA MET A 20 16.91 -25.47 -6.45
C MET A 20 15.71 -26.07 -5.71
N ALA A 21 15.91 -26.47 -4.46
CA ALA A 21 14.82 -26.76 -3.56
C ALA A 21 14.07 -25.44 -3.30
N VAL A 22 12.97 -25.23 -4.03
CA VAL A 22 12.03 -24.16 -3.71
C VAL A 22 11.51 -24.48 -2.30
N PRO A 23 11.63 -23.56 -1.32
CA PRO A 23 11.13 -23.82 0.01
C PRO A 23 9.64 -24.15 -0.07
N ALA A 24 9.20 -25.22 0.59
CA ALA A 24 7.83 -25.74 0.51
C ALA A 24 6.75 -24.68 0.80
N ALA A 25 7.07 -23.66 1.61
CA ALA A 25 6.20 -22.51 1.87
C ALA A 25 5.89 -21.68 0.60
N ALA A 26 6.88 -21.48 -0.29
CA ALA A 26 6.70 -20.75 -1.54
C ALA A 26 5.84 -21.52 -2.56
N GLN A 27 5.91 -22.86 -2.53
CA GLN A 27 5.05 -23.72 -3.36
C GLN A 27 3.57 -23.59 -2.97
N ASN A 28 3.29 -23.51 -1.66
CA ASN A 28 1.91 -23.37 -1.17
C ASN A 28 1.40 -21.94 -1.34
N GLU A 29 2.22 -20.93 -1.08
CA GLU A 29 1.86 -19.52 -1.32
C GLU A 29 1.47 -19.29 -2.78
N ALA A 30 2.24 -19.81 -3.74
CA ALA A 30 1.93 -19.67 -5.16
C ALA A 30 0.57 -20.29 -5.54
N ALA A 31 0.24 -21.45 -4.96
CA ALA A 31 -1.05 -22.10 -5.17
C ALA A 31 -2.21 -21.29 -4.58
N LEU A 32 -2.04 -20.75 -3.37
CA LEU A 32 -3.05 -19.89 -2.73
C LEU A 32 -3.27 -18.60 -3.53
N LYS A 33 -2.19 -17.94 -3.97
CA LYS A 33 -2.27 -16.75 -4.81
C LYS A 33 -3.04 -17.01 -6.10
N SER A 34 -2.62 -18.03 -6.84
CA SER A 34 -3.27 -18.43 -8.11
C SER A 34 -4.76 -18.75 -7.94
N TYR A 35 -5.14 -19.33 -6.81
CA TYR A 35 -6.53 -19.66 -6.54
C TYR A 35 -7.37 -18.46 -6.11
N PHE A 36 -6.86 -17.57 -5.27
CA PHE A 36 -7.68 -16.51 -4.67
C PHE A 36 -7.53 -15.13 -5.30
N GLU A 37 -6.31 -14.72 -5.65
CA GLU A 37 -6.06 -13.36 -6.13
C GLU A 37 -6.85 -13.09 -7.42
N GLY A 38 -7.45 -11.89 -7.51
CA GLY A 38 -8.31 -11.51 -8.64
C GLY A 38 -9.74 -12.08 -8.58
N ARG A 39 -10.06 -12.96 -7.62
CA ARG A 39 -11.43 -13.46 -7.40
C ARG A 39 -12.18 -12.61 -6.39
N ARG A 40 -13.51 -12.71 -6.43
CA ARG A 40 -14.39 -12.00 -5.49
C ARG A 40 -14.88 -12.92 -4.38
N VAL A 41 -14.85 -12.41 -3.16
CA VAL A 41 -15.43 -13.02 -1.96
C VAL A 41 -16.39 -12.04 -1.31
N THR A 42 -17.31 -12.53 -0.48
CA THR A 42 -18.27 -11.66 0.21
C THR A 42 -18.10 -11.83 1.72
N PRO A 43 -17.62 -10.81 2.45
CA PRO A 43 -17.54 -10.87 3.91
C PRO A 43 -18.94 -11.02 4.52
N ARG A 44 -19.03 -11.80 5.59
CA ARG A 44 -20.24 -11.99 6.42
C ARG A 44 -20.25 -11.13 7.67
N ILE A 45 -19.18 -10.35 7.86
CA ILE A 45 -18.99 -9.38 8.93
C ILE A 45 -18.43 -8.09 8.33
N ASP A 46 -18.58 -6.99 9.06
CA ASP A 46 -18.06 -5.69 8.66
C ASP A 46 -16.54 -5.66 8.77
N MET A 47 -15.85 -5.16 7.75
CA MET A 47 -14.40 -5.17 7.69
C MET A 47 -13.81 -3.80 8.02
N PRO A 48 -12.83 -3.70 8.94
CA PRO A 48 -12.25 -2.42 9.31
C PRO A 48 -11.32 -1.86 8.23
N GLY A 49 -11.32 -0.54 8.04
CA GLY A 49 -10.44 0.18 7.12
C GLY A 49 -9.01 0.38 7.63
N THR A 50 -8.38 -0.68 8.12
CA THR A 50 -7.02 -0.63 8.66
C THR A 50 -6.19 -1.77 8.11
N SER A 51 -4.91 -1.50 7.89
CA SER A 51 -3.94 -2.54 7.63
C SER A 51 -3.93 -3.58 8.75
N ASP A 52 -4.22 -3.28 10.02
CA ASP A 52 -4.21 -4.33 11.05
C ASP A 52 -5.19 -5.48 10.74
N GLY A 53 -6.30 -5.20 10.04
CA GLY A 53 -7.28 -6.21 9.63
C GLY A 53 -8.03 -6.86 10.80
N ILE A 54 -8.48 -8.10 10.58
CA ILE A 54 -9.13 -8.95 11.57
C ILE A 54 -8.29 -10.21 11.76
N ASP A 55 -7.86 -10.46 13.00
CA ASP A 55 -7.16 -11.69 13.36
C ASP A 55 -8.15 -12.85 13.54
N VAL A 56 -7.89 -13.94 12.82
CA VAL A 56 -8.65 -15.20 12.88
C VAL A 56 -7.69 -16.31 13.31
N GLN A 57 -7.94 -16.92 14.46
CA GLN A 57 -7.18 -18.05 14.97
C GLN A 57 -7.70 -19.33 14.31
N ALA A 58 -6.93 -19.90 13.37
CA ALA A 58 -7.36 -21.05 12.58
C ALA A 58 -7.55 -22.33 13.41
N ASP A 59 -6.81 -22.45 14.53
CA ASP A 59 -6.75 -23.66 15.36
C ASP A 59 -7.54 -23.53 16.69
N ALA A 60 -8.34 -22.47 16.86
CA ALA A 60 -9.02 -22.16 18.13
C ALA A 60 -10.53 -22.43 18.09
N SER A 61 -11.10 -22.79 19.25
CA SER A 61 -12.56 -22.94 19.42
C SER A 61 -13.33 -21.63 19.32
N GLN A 62 -12.67 -20.51 19.61
CA GLN A 62 -13.15 -19.16 19.33
C GLN A 62 -12.13 -18.50 18.40
N ALA A 63 -12.50 -18.34 17.13
CA ALA A 63 -11.56 -17.92 16.10
C ALA A 63 -11.30 -16.40 16.10
N ILE A 64 -12.23 -15.57 16.59
CA ILE A 64 -12.07 -14.10 16.64
C ILE A 64 -12.27 -13.54 18.07
N ASP A 65 -11.42 -12.58 18.43
CA ASP A 65 -11.61 -11.69 19.59
C ASP A 65 -12.61 -10.57 19.25
N PHE A 66 -13.89 -10.80 19.57
CA PHE A 66 -14.97 -9.84 19.28
C PHE A 66 -14.85 -8.50 20.00
N PRO A 67 -14.42 -8.42 21.28
CA PRO A 67 -14.08 -7.16 21.91
C PRO A 67 -13.07 -6.33 21.10
N HIS A 68 -11.94 -6.94 20.72
CA HIS A 68 -10.92 -6.24 19.94
C HIS A 68 -11.44 -5.81 18.57
N TYR A 69 -12.12 -6.70 17.86
CA TYR A 69 -12.77 -6.42 16.58
C TYR A 69 -13.72 -5.20 16.64
N ARG A 70 -14.57 -5.13 17.67
CA ARG A 70 -15.51 -4.02 17.86
C ARG A 70 -14.79 -2.69 18.06
N ASP A 71 -13.70 -2.69 18.83
CA ASP A 71 -12.92 -1.49 19.07
C ASP A 71 -12.16 -1.03 17.82
N THR A 72 -11.67 -1.98 17.01
CA THR A 72 -11.06 -1.70 15.70
C THR A 72 -12.08 -1.06 14.74
N LEU A 73 -13.32 -1.57 14.68
CA LEU A 73 -14.38 -0.96 13.88
C LEU A 73 -14.73 0.46 14.33
N LYS A 74 -14.86 0.70 15.65
CA LYS A 74 -15.12 2.04 16.18
C LYS A 74 -14.00 3.03 15.84
N ARG A 75 -12.75 2.55 15.87
CA ARG A 75 -11.57 3.41 15.66
C ARG A 75 -11.33 3.75 14.20
N TYR A 76 -11.47 2.78 13.31
CA TYR A 76 -11.06 2.92 11.91
C TYR A 76 -12.24 3.01 10.92
N GLY A 77 -13.45 2.71 11.38
CA GLY A 77 -14.63 2.63 10.52
C GLY A 77 -14.67 1.35 9.69
N VAL A 78 -15.81 1.15 9.01
CA VAL A 78 -16.06 0.01 8.12
C VAL A 78 -15.64 0.38 6.70
N ALA A 79 -14.66 -0.32 6.14
CA ALA A 79 -14.23 -0.13 4.75
C ALA A 79 -14.94 -1.06 3.76
N ILE A 80 -15.35 -2.25 4.19
CA ILE A 80 -16.15 -3.19 3.40
C ILE A 80 -17.30 -3.65 4.27
N HIS A 81 -18.52 -3.45 3.79
CA HIS A 81 -19.71 -3.84 4.55
C HIS A 81 -19.97 -5.34 4.45
N THR A 82 -20.64 -5.87 5.47
CA THR A 82 -21.21 -7.22 5.42
C THR A 82 -22.07 -7.39 4.17
N GLY A 83 -21.84 -8.47 3.41
CA GLY A 83 -22.58 -8.77 2.19
C GLY A 83 -22.06 -8.07 0.93
N GLU A 84 -21.06 -7.18 1.05
CA GLU A 84 -20.47 -6.48 -0.09
C GLU A 84 -19.36 -7.33 -0.76
N PRO A 85 -19.45 -7.65 -2.06
CA PRO A 85 -18.42 -8.43 -2.73
C PRO A 85 -17.11 -7.64 -2.88
N ALA A 86 -16.03 -8.16 -2.30
CA ALA A 86 -14.69 -7.59 -2.37
C ALA A 86 -13.74 -8.45 -3.21
N LEU A 87 -12.82 -7.79 -3.92
CA LEU A 87 -11.75 -8.45 -4.66
C LEU A 87 -10.66 -8.92 -3.69
N VAL A 88 -10.20 -10.16 -3.82
CA VAL A 88 -8.98 -10.58 -3.13
C VAL A 88 -7.78 -10.01 -3.88
N THR A 89 -7.08 -9.07 -3.25
CA THR A 89 -5.98 -8.33 -3.89
C THR A 89 -4.64 -8.99 -3.66
N LEU A 90 -4.44 -9.64 -2.51
CA LEU A 90 -3.17 -10.26 -2.16
C LEU A 90 -3.37 -11.37 -1.14
N VAL A 91 -2.69 -12.50 -1.36
CA VAL A 91 -2.55 -13.57 -0.37
C VAL A 91 -1.09 -13.79 -0.07
N LYS A 92 -0.69 -13.67 1.19
CA LYS A 92 0.71 -13.81 1.59
C LYS A 92 0.86 -14.73 2.78
N VAL A 93 1.73 -15.73 2.63
CA VAL A 93 2.08 -16.65 3.70
C VAL A 93 3.31 -16.11 4.42
N LYS A 94 3.24 -16.08 5.74
CA LYS A 94 4.30 -15.74 6.68
C LYS A 94 4.39 -16.87 7.71
N GLY A 95 5.49 -16.91 8.47
CA GLY A 95 5.82 -18.04 9.35
C GLY A 95 4.62 -18.63 10.09
N ASP A 96 3.86 -17.81 10.81
CA ASP A 96 2.71 -18.16 11.65
C ASP A 96 1.39 -17.53 11.18
N LEU A 97 1.38 -16.88 10.01
CA LEU A 97 0.28 -16.02 9.57
C LEU A 97 0.04 -16.10 8.07
N ILE A 98 -1.22 -16.18 7.65
CA ILE A 98 -1.62 -15.87 6.27
C ILE A 98 -2.37 -14.55 6.23
N GLU A 99 -1.85 -13.59 5.46
CA GLU A 99 -2.54 -12.33 5.16
C GLU A 99 -3.43 -12.52 3.94
N PHE A 100 -4.73 -12.28 4.11
CA PHE A 100 -5.74 -12.39 3.06
C PHE A 100 -6.40 -11.02 2.82
N GLN A 101 -5.88 -10.29 1.85
CA GLN A 101 -6.25 -8.89 1.60
C GLN A 101 -7.46 -8.76 0.67
N LEU A 102 -8.38 -7.88 1.07
CA LEU A 102 -9.62 -7.57 0.37
C LEU A 102 -9.61 -6.10 -0.05
N GLY A 103 -9.75 -5.82 -1.34
CA GLY A 103 -9.93 -4.46 -1.86
C GLY A 103 -8.79 -3.48 -1.57
N GLY A 104 -7.57 -3.95 -1.25
CA GLY A 104 -6.41 -3.09 -0.99
C GLY A 104 -5.66 -3.35 0.33
N GLY A 105 -6.09 -4.31 1.15
CA GLY A 105 -5.32 -4.74 2.33
C GLY A 105 -5.44 -3.85 3.56
N GLY A 106 -6.18 -2.74 3.47
CA GLY A 106 -6.39 -1.77 4.52
C GLY A 106 -5.37 -0.63 4.49
N PHE A 107 -5.76 0.52 5.06
CA PHE A 107 -4.89 1.70 5.13
C PHE A 107 -3.89 1.63 6.29
N GLY A 108 -2.66 2.08 6.07
CA GLY A 108 -1.52 1.92 6.98
C GLY A 108 -0.48 0.90 6.50
N THR A 109 -0.56 0.52 5.22
CA THR A 109 0.48 -0.28 4.56
C THR A 109 1.70 0.59 4.22
N PHE A 110 2.81 -0.04 3.80
CA PHE A 110 4.05 0.67 3.52
C PHE A 110 3.83 1.77 2.47
N GLY A 111 4.10 3.04 2.85
CA GLY A 111 3.89 4.21 2.00
C GLY A 111 2.67 5.08 2.40
N ASP A 112 1.77 4.58 3.24
CA ASP A 112 0.62 5.35 3.71
C ASP A 112 1.01 6.37 4.79
N ASP A 113 0.68 7.65 4.56
CA ASP A 113 0.77 8.67 5.61
C ASP A 113 -0.39 8.50 6.61
N THR A 114 -0.13 7.76 7.67
CA THR A 114 -1.07 7.57 8.78
C THR A 114 -1.08 8.73 9.78
N SER A 115 -0.17 9.70 9.63
CA SER A 115 -0.03 10.82 10.56
C SER A 115 -1.15 11.83 10.35
N THR A 116 -1.91 12.07 11.42
CA THR A 116 -2.91 13.13 11.46
C THR A 116 -2.33 14.48 11.90
N SER A 117 -1.01 14.54 12.11
CA SER A 117 -0.32 15.73 12.59
C SER A 117 0.27 16.54 11.44
N VAL A 118 0.29 17.87 11.63
CA VAL A 118 0.88 18.85 10.71
C VAL A 118 1.94 19.63 11.47
N ASN A 119 3.09 19.84 10.84
CA ASN A 119 4.18 20.61 11.41
C ASN A 119 3.99 22.11 11.11
N LEU A 120 3.49 22.84 12.09
CA LEU A 120 3.37 24.31 12.05
C LEU A 120 3.96 24.85 13.37
N PRO A 121 5.28 25.09 13.45
CA PRO A 121 5.92 25.48 14.69
C PRO A 121 5.53 26.92 15.08
N PRO A 122 5.46 27.22 16.39
CA PRO A 122 5.23 28.59 16.86
C PRO A 122 6.41 29.50 16.49
N VAL A 123 6.15 30.80 16.40
CA VAL A 123 7.19 31.82 16.30
C VAL A 123 7.95 31.89 17.63
N GLU A 124 9.26 31.73 17.53
CA GLU A 124 10.17 31.83 18.65
C GLU A 124 10.39 33.28 19.09
N LYS A 125 11.00 33.44 20.27
CA LYS A 125 11.39 34.76 20.79
C LYS A 125 12.43 35.40 19.87
N SER A 126 12.17 36.61 19.41
CA SER A 126 13.12 37.36 18.57
C SER A 126 14.37 37.78 19.36
N GLU A 127 15.48 38.01 18.65
CA GLU A 127 16.72 38.53 19.28
C GLU A 127 16.49 39.86 19.99
N ARG A 128 15.67 40.75 19.42
CA ARG A 128 15.30 42.03 20.06
C ARG A 128 14.58 41.83 21.39
N GLU A 129 13.68 40.86 21.47
CA GLU A 129 12.93 40.53 22.69
C GLU A 129 13.90 39.98 23.76
N LYS A 130 14.87 39.12 23.37
CA LYS A 130 15.93 38.61 24.26
C LYS A 130 16.83 39.74 24.78
N GLU A 131 17.25 40.66 23.90
CA GLU A 131 18.08 41.81 24.26
C GLU A 131 17.36 42.78 25.20
N LEU A 132 16.09 43.08 24.95
CA LEU A 132 15.29 43.95 25.82
C LEU A 132 15.09 43.32 27.20
N GLU A 133 14.87 42.01 27.29
CA GLU A 133 14.81 41.30 28.57
C GLU A 133 16.11 41.44 29.38
N LYS A 134 17.26 41.37 28.70
CA LYS A 134 18.56 41.60 29.34
C LYS A 134 18.71 43.05 29.79
N ARG A 135 18.42 44.02 28.89
CA ARG A 135 18.54 45.45 29.20
C ARG A 135 17.59 45.91 30.32
N VAL A 136 16.35 45.43 30.36
CA VAL A 136 15.39 45.72 31.45
C VAL A 136 15.88 45.18 32.80
N ARG A 137 16.57 44.04 32.78
CA ARG A 137 17.16 43.44 33.99
C ARG A 137 18.30 44.29 34.55
N ASP A 138 19.15 44.80 33.67
CA ASP A 138 20.40 45.49 34.03
C ASP A 138 20.21 47.03 34.16
N GLU A 139 19.03 47.58 33.87
CA GLU A 139 18.74 49.02 33.92
C GLU A 139 18.22 49.50 35.28
N ASP A 140 18.85 50.57 35.79
CA ASP A 140 18.53 51.20 37.07
C ASP A 140 17.59 52.40 36.93
N ASP A 141 17.64 53.11 35.79
CA ASP A 141 16.76 54.26 35.56
C ASP A 141 15.31 53.81 35.34
N ARG A 142 14.41 54.23 36.25
CA ARG A 142 12.99 53.85 36.21
C ARG A 142 12.28 54.31 34.94
N GLY A 143 12.68 55.43 34.34
CA GLY A 143 12.07 55.96 33.13
C GLY A 143 12.41 55.11 31.91
N ARG A 144 13.70 54.86 31.70
CA ARG A 144 14.22 54.01 30.61
C ARG A 144 13.75 52.57 30.73
N LYS A 145 13.76 52.03 31.96
CA LYS A 145 13.25 50.68 32.24
C LYS A 145 11.79 50.53 31.82
N ARG A 146 10.93 51.48 32.18
CA ARG A 146 9.51 51.48 31.79
C ARG A 146 9.32 51.56 30.28
N GLU A 147 10.16 52.29 29.57
CA GLU A 147 10.10 52.37 28.10
C GLU A 147 10.47 51.03 27.45
N MET A 148 11.56 50.41 27.89
CA MET A 148 11.98 49.09 27.40
C MET A 148 10.97 47.99 27.75
N GLU A 149 10.33 48.05 28.93
CA GLU A 149 9.26 47.12 29.32
C GLU A 149 8.02 47.25 28.42
N ARG A 150 7.66 48.48 28.00
CA ARG A 150 6.56 48.68 27.02
C ARG A 150 6.90 48.04 25.69
N GLU A 151 8.09 48.30 25.15
CA GLU A 151 8.53 47.70 23.88
C GLU A 151 8.57 46.16 23.97
N LEU A 152 9.09 45.63 25.08
CA LEU A 152 9.15 44.19 25.33
C LEU A 152 7.75 43.56 25.37
N ASN A 153 6.79 44.19 26.05
CA ASN A 153 5.42 43.72 26.11
C ASN A 153 4.74 43.79 24.73
N GLU A 154 4.97 44.84 23.94
CA GLU A 154 4.46 44.94 22.57
C GLU A 154 4.98 43.80 21.66
N LEU A 155 6.27 43.44 21.79
CA LEU A 155 6.87 42.33 21.04
C LEU A 155 6.30 40.99 21.48
N ARG A 156 6.17 40.75 22.80
CA ARG A 156 5.54 39.55 23.35
C ARG A 156 4.10 39.41 22.87
N ASP A 157 3.31 40.46 22.98
CA ASP A 157 1.92 40.48 22.55
C ASP A 157 1.78 40.20 21.05
N ARG A 158 2.69 40.75 20.24
CA ARG A 158 2.74 40.48 18.79
C ARG A 158 3.03 39.00 18.52
N ARG A 159 4.05 38.44 19.16
CA ARG A 159 4.43 37.02 19.03
C ARG A 159 3.30 36.11 19.51
N GLU A 160 2.66 36.42 20.62
CA GLU A 160 1.54 35.63 21.16
C GLU A 160 0.31 35.68 20.27
N ARG A 161 -0.03 36.84 19.69
CA ARG A 161 -1.11 36.92 18.69
C ARG A 161 -0.82 36.02 17.50
N GLU A 162 0.42 36.02 17.02
CA GLU A 162 0.81 35.17 15.89
C GLU A 162 0.80 33.68 16.27
N ASN A 163 1.33 33.32 17.45
CA ASN A 163 1.30 31.94 17.93
C ASN A 163 -0.13 31.42 18.15
N ARG A 164 -1.07 32.29 18.58
CA ARG A 164 -2.49 31.95 18.64
C ARG A 164 -3.07 31.67 17.25
N ARG A 165 -2.72 32.46 16.24
CA ARG A 165 -3.14 32.22 14.84
C ARG A 165 -2.59 30.89 14.32
N ILE A 166 -1.30 30.66 14.51
CA ILE A 166 -0.62 29.40 14.14
C ILE A 166 -1.29 28.21 14.83
N ALA A 167 -1.63 28.33 16.11
CA ALA A 167 -2.29 27.25 16.86
C ALA A 167 -3.67 26.90 16.28
N VAL A 168 -4.50 27.92 16.00
CA VAL A 168 -5.83 27.74 15.38
C VAL A 168 -5.70 27.13 13.99
N GLU A 169 -4.78 27.63 13.17
CA GLU A 169 -4.57 27.11 11.81
C GLU A 169 -4.05 25.67 11.83
N ARG A 170 -3.11 25.37 12.74
CA ARG A 170 -2.62 24.01 12.94
C ARG A 170 -3.74 23.05 13.32
N GLU A 171 -4.65 23.45 14.21
CA GLU A 171 -5.80 22.62 14.58
C GLU A 171 -6.72 22.38 13.37
N ARG A 172 -7.01 23.42 12.58
CA ARG A 172 -7.80 23.30 11.36
C ARG A 172 -7.16 22.35 10.35
N LEU A 173 -5.87 22.49 10.08
CA LEU A 173 -5.13 21.63 9.15
C LEU A 173 -5.07 20.18 9.65
N GLN A 174 -4.93 19.98 10.97
CA GLN A 174 -5.01 18.63 11.55
C GLN A 174 -6.40 18.02 11.39
N ALA A 175 -7.48 18.79 11.53
CA ALA A 175 -8.84 18.30 11.28
C ALA A 175 -9.01 17.84 9.83
N VAL A 176 -8.60 18.67 8.86
CA VAL A 176 -8.62 18.31 7.43
C VAL A 176 -7.79 17.04 7.18
N LYS A 177 -6.58 16.95 7.75
CA LYS A 177 -5.73 15.78 7.58
C LYS A 177 -6.35 14.52 8.21
N ARG A 178 -7.05 14.64 9.34
CA ARG A 178 -7.79 13.52 9.94
C ARG A 178 -8.88 13.01 9.02
N ASP A 179 -9.64 13.92 8.39
CA ASP A 179 -10.72 13.56 7.48
C ASP A 179 -10.16 12.87 6.23
N GLU A 180 -9.07 13.39 5.65
CA GLU A 180 -8.39 12.75 4.51
C GLU A 180 -7.88 11.35 4.86
N VAL A 181 -7.24 11.19 6.02
CA VAL A 181 -6.78 9.89 6.51
C VAL A 181 -7.97 8.94 6.71
N ALA A 182 -9.09 9.42 7.26
CA ALA A 182 -10.29 8.61 7.43
C ALA A 182 -10.90 8.19 6.08
N GLU A 183 -10.97 9.09 5.09
CA GLU A 183 -11.45 8.75 3.76
C GLU A 183 -10.57 7.70 3.07
N ARG A 184 -9.24 7.83 3.19
CA ARG A 184 -8.29 6.84 2.67
C ARG A 184 -8.44 5.48 3.35
N ARG A 185 -8.72 5.45 4.66
CA ARG A 185 -9.04 4.22 5.40
C ARG A 185 -10.23 3.49 4.83
N LEU A 186 -11.31 4.20 4.56
CA LEU A 186 -12.53 3.61 4.01
C LEU A 186 -12.32 3.06 2.58
N ARG A 187 -11.41 3.66 1.81
CA ARG A 187 -11.08 3.21 0.44
C ARG A 187 -9.99 2.15 0.35
N GLY A 188 -9.14 2.02 1.37
CA GLY A 188 -7.96 1.14 1.35
C GLY A 188 -8.28 -0.36 1.45
N GLY A 189 -9.56 -0.72 1.57
CA GLY A 189 -9.98 -2.11 1.76
C GLY A 189 -9.70 -2.60 3.19
N SER A 190 -9.49 -3.91 3.32
CA SER A 190 -9.26 -4.57 4.61
C SER A 190 -8.48 -5.88 4.42
N ARG A 191 -8.23 -6.61 5.50
CA ARG A 191 -7.64 -7.96 5.43
C ARG A 191 -8.07 -8.85 6.59
N PHE A 192 -8.02 -10.16 6.34
CA PHE A 192 -8.00 -11.17 7.39
C PHE A 192 -6.57 -11.65 7.62
N ASN A 193 -6.24 -11.87 8.89
CA ASN A 193 -4.96 -12.41 9.33
C ASN A 193 -5.22 -13.79 9.95
N LEU A 194 -5.03 -14.87 9.18
CA LEU A 194 -5.20 -16.22 9.70
C LEU A 194 -3.95 -16.62 10.49
N ARG A 195 -4.06 -16.62 11.81
CA ARG A 195 -2.99 -16.94 12.74
C ARG A 195 -3.01 -18.41 13.12
N TYR A 196 -1.81 -18.98 13.20
CA TYR A 196 -1.53 -20.33 13.67
C TYR A 196 -0.68 -20.26 14.92
N ARG A 197 -0.81 -21.25 15.82
CA ARG A 197 -0.07 -21.22 17.10
C ARG A 197 1.44 -21.31 16.92
N ASP A 198 1.88 -22.18 16.01
CA ASP A 198 3.31 -22.45 15.80
C ASP A 198 3.76 -21.92 14.44
N SER A 199 3.21 -22.49 13.37
CA SER A 199 3.52 -22.08 12.00
C SER A 199 2.38 -22.47 11.07
N VAL A 200 2.30 -21.81 9.92
CA VAL A 200 1.38 -22.19 8.85
C VAL A 200 1.70 -23.63 8.42
N PRO A 201 0.72 -24.55 8.43
CA PRO A 201 0.97 -25.95 8.09
C PRO A 201 1.60 -26.12 6.69
N PRO A 202 2.63 -26.97 6.56
CA PRO A 202 3.19 -27.28 5.25
C PRO A 202 2.13 -28.01 4.41
N GLY A 203 1.97 -27.59 3.17
CA GLY A 203 0.99 -28.13 2.24
C GLY A 203 -0.38 -27.45 2.30
N MET A 204 -0.49 -26.29 2.97
CA MET A 204 -1.73 -25.51 3.05
C MET A 204 -2.40 -25.34 1.68
N ARG A 205 -3.65 -25.79 1.59
CA ARG A 205 -4.45 -25.73 0.37
C ARG A 205 -5.47 -24.60 0.43
N PRO A 206 -6.02 -24.17 -0.73
CA PRO A 206 -7.09 -23.20 -0.74
C PRO A 206 -8.32 -23.63 0.07
N GLU A 207 -8.65 -24.91 0.07
CA GLU A 207 -9.79 -25.43 0.82
C GLU A 207 -9.62 -25.26 2.34
N ASP A 208 -8.39 -25.32 2.84
CA ASP A 208 -8.11 -25.12 4.27
C ASP A 208 -8.34 -23.66 4.68
N VAL A 209 -7.91 -22.70 3.85
CA VAL A 209 -8.17 -21.26 4.04
C VAL A 209 -9.66 -20.97 3.97
N MET A 210 -10.37 -21.58 3.00
CA MET A 210 -11.82 -21.44 2.89
C MET A 210 -12.54 -21.99 4.12
N ALA A 211 -12.10 -23.14 4.64
CA ALA A 211 -12.67 -23.72 5.85
C ALA A 211 -12.45 -22.82 7.08
N ALA A 212 -11.23 -22.29 7.26
CA ALA A 212 -10.90 -21.40 8.36
C ALA A 212 -11.70 -20.08 8.34
N LEU A 213 -12.04 -19.59 7.14
CA LEU A 213 -12.81 -18.35 6.96
C LEU A 213 -14.31 -18.57 6.71
N ALA A 214 -14.81 -19.80 6.68
CA ALA A 214 -16.18 -20.10 6.22
C ALA A 214 -17.29 -19.42 7.05
N GLU A 215 -17.02 -19.15 8.33
CA GLU A 215 -17.95 -18.42 9.19
C GLU A 215 -18.02 -16.93 8.83
N TYR A 216 -16.92 -16.36 8.35
CA TYR A 216 -16.74 -14.91 8.15
C TYR A 216 -16.74 -14.47 6.69
N VAL A 217 -16.60 -15.41 5.74
CA VAL A 217 -16.48 -15.13 4.31
C VAL A 217 -17.27 -16.15 3.51
N ASP A 218 -18.06 -15.64 2.57
CA ASP A 218 -18.69 -16.42 1.53
C ASP A 218 -17.81 -16.45 0.26
N PHE A 219 -17.42 -17.66 -0.14
CA PHE A 219 -16.57 -17.96 -1.29
C PHE A 219 -17.38 -18.41 -2.53
N ASN A 220 -18.70 -18.27 -2.56
CA ASN A 220 -19.51 -18.62 -3.73
C ASN A 220 -19.06 -17.88 -5.02
N GLY A 221 -18.55 -16.65 -4.88
CA GLY A 221 -17.91 -15.91 -5.98
C GLY A 221 -16.60 -16.51 -6.49
N VAL A 222 -15.92 -17.33 -5.69
CA VAL A 222 -14.66 -18.03 -6.01
C VAL A 222 -14.93 -19.36 -6.72
N ALA A 223 -15.98 -20.09 -6.32
CA ALA A 223 -16.36 -21.37 -6.91
C ALA A 223 -16.88 -21.23 -8.35
N THR A 224 -17.56 -20.12 -8.65
CA THR A 224 -18.14 -19.86 -9.98
C THR A 224 -17.09 -19.59 -11.07
N GLN A 225 -15.83 -19.35 -10.70
CA GLN A 225 -14.70 -19.21 -11.64
C GLN A 225 -13.81 -20.46 -11.72
N GLY A 226 -14.01 -21.45 -10.84
CA GLY A 226 -13.17 -22.65 -10.72
C GLY A 226 -13.68 -23.90 -11.46
N THR A 227 -14.87 -23.86 -12.06
CA THR A 227 -15.43 -24.94 -12.89
C THR A 227 -16.09 -24.39 -14.15
N ALA A 228 -15.38 -23.54 -14.88
CA ALA A 228 -15.62 -23.42 -16.31
C ALA A 228 -14.81 -24.53 -17.01
N ALA A 229 -15.37 -25.74 -17.06
CA ALA A 229 -15.11 -26.57 -18.23
C ALA A 229 -15.41 -25.68 -19.44
N LEU A 230 -14.42 -25.50 -20.32
CA LEU A 230 -14.60 -24.76 -21.57
C LEU A 230 -15.90 -25.28 -22.23
N PRO A 231 -16.94 -24.46 -22.41
CA PRO A 231 -17.99 -24.85 -23.33
C PRO A 231 -17.31 -24.96 -24.69
N VAL A 232 -17.33 -26.15 -25.29
CA VAL A 232 -17.06 -26.29 -26.72
C VAL A 232 -17.99 -25.29 -27.41
N PRO A 233 -17.48 -24.29 -28.14
CA PRO A 233 -18.34 -23.30 -28.76
C PRO A 233 -19.23 -24.01 -29.81
N PRO A 234 -20.55 -23.76 -29.86
CA PRO A 234 -21.28 -24.01 -31.09
C PRO A 234 -20.65 -23.15 -32.19
N ALA A 235 -20.59 -23.68 -33.41
CA ALA A 235 -19.98 -23.03 -34.56
C ALA A 235 -20.41 -21.55 -34.68
N LEU A 236 -19.41 -20.67 -34.82
CA LEU A 236 -19.51 -19.22 -34.87
C LEU A 236 -20.53 -18.74 -35.94
N PRO A 237 -21.53 -17.91 -35.58
CA PRO A 237 -21.99 -16.87 -36.48
C PRO A 237 -20.88 -15.81 -36.64
N PRO A 238 -20.83 -15.08 -37.78
CA PRO A 238 -19.76 -14.13 -38.05
C PRO A 238 -19.65 -13.07 -36.94
N PRO A 239 -18.42 -12.60 -36.64
CA PRO A 239 -18.17 -11.77 -35.47
C PRO A 239 -18.93 -10.43 -35.55
N PRO A 240 -19.59 -9.99 -34.45
CA PRO A 240 -19.92 -8.59 -34.29
C PRO A 240 -18.64 -7.77 -34.17
N ALA A 241 -18.68 -6.54 -34.71
CA ALA A 241 -17.55 -5.61 -34.77
C ALA A 241 -16.87 -5.42 -33.39
N PRO A 242 -15.55 -5.17 -33.36
CA PRO A 242 -14.81 -5.00 -32.11
C PRO A 242 -15.43 -3.90 -31.24
N PRO A 243 -15.45 -4.06 -29.90
CA PRO A 243 -15.86 -3.00 -29.00
C PRO A 243 -14.92 -1.80 -29.18
N ALA A 244 -15.50 -0.61 -29.16
CA ALA A 244 -14.78 0.65 -29.24
C ALA A 244 -13.65 0.66 -28.20
N THR A 245 -12.44 0.92 -28.68
CA THR A 245 -11.27 1.31 -27.89
C THR A 245 -11.68 2.26 -26.77
N LEU A 246 -11.34 1.92 -25.53
CA LEU A 246 -11.27 2.92 -24.46
C LEU A 246 -10.43 4.10 -24.99
N PRO A 247 -10.87 5.35 -24.75
CA PRO A 247 -10.13 6.49 -25.23
C PRO A 247 -8.69 6.42 -24.69
N PRO A 248 -7.67 6.77 -25.51
CA PRO A 248 -6.30 6.83 -25.02
C PRO A 248 -6.26 7.74 -23.79
N GLY A 249 -5.69 7.25 -22.70
CA GLY A 249 -5.48 8.03 -21.48
C GLY A 249 -4.90 9.39 -21.84
N ASN A 250 -5.47 10.45 -21.28
CA ASN A 250 -5.14 11.79 -21.74
C ASN A 250 -3.75 12.16 -21.22
N ILE A 251 -2.75 12.12 -22.09
CA ILE A 251 -1.34 12.42 -21.79
C ILE A 251 -1.18 13.80 -21.13
N ALA A 252 -2.11 14.73 -21.36
CA ALA A 252 -2.13 16.04 -20.69
C ALA A 252 -2.32 15.95 -19.16
N GLN A 253 -2.73 14.80 -18.62
CA GLN A 253 -2.90 14.56 -17.20
C GLN A 253 -1.63 14.04 -16.50
N LEU A 254 -0.57 13.69 -17.25
CA LEU A 254 0.72 13.28 -16.67
C LEU A 254 1.45 14.48 -16.07
N ARG A 255 1.54 14.47 -14.74
CA ARG A 255 2.32 15.44 -13.96
C ARG A 255 3.17 14.72 -12.93
N LYS A 256 4.36 15.27 -12.64
CA LYS A 256 5.19 14.81 -11.53
C LYS A 256 4.37 14.88 -10.23
N GLY A 257 4.54 13.89 -9.37
CA GLY A 257 3.76 13.76 -8.14
C GLY A 257 2.51 12.89 -8.25
N LEU A 258 2.15 12.38 -9.43
CA LEU A 258 1.07 11.39 -9.55
C LEU A 258 1.47 10.07 -8.89
N LEU A 259 0.51 9.39 -8.24
CA LEU A 259 0.75 8.06 -7.71
C LEU A 259 0.76 7.02 -8.83
N ARG A 260 1.56 5.96 -8.66
CA ARG A 260 1.64 4.83 -9.59
C ARG A 260 0.26 4.26 -9.92
N ALA A 261 -0.58 4.05 -8.91
CA ALA A 261 -1.94 3.54 -9.08
C ALA A 261 -2.84 4.47 -9.92
N ASP A 262 -2.65 5.79 -9.81
CA ASP A 262 -3.39 6.76 -10.62
C ASP A 262 -2.93 6.73 -12.09
N VAL A 263 -1.63 6.54 -12.34
CA VAL A 263 -1.07 6.38 -13.69
C VAL A 263 -1.54 5.07 -14.33
N GLU A 264 -1.50 3.95 -13.58
CA GLU A 264 -1.98 2.65 -14.07
C GLU A 264 -3.49 2.63 -14.29
N ARG A 265 -4.27 3.42 -13.53
CA ARG A 265 -5.71 3.59 -13.75
C ARG A 265 -6.01 4.37 -15.03
N GLU A 266 -5.19 5.37 -15.35
CA GLU A 266 -5.40 6.25 -16.51
C GLU A 266 -4.86 5.64 -17.82
N PHE A 267 -3.72 4.96 -17.77
CA PHE A 267 -3.02 4.43 -18.95
C PHE A 267 -3.12 2.89 -19.08
N GLY A 268 -3.79 2.23 -18.14
CA GLY A 268 -3.90 0.78 -18.07
C GLY A 268 -2.62 0.12 -17.52
N GLY A 269 -2.56 -1.21 -17.64
CA GLY A 269 -1.41 -1.98 -17.18
C GLY A 269 -0.11 -1.62 -17.92
N ALA A 270 1.00 -1.54 -17.18
CA ALA A 270 2.31 -1.31 -17.78
C ALA A 270 2.70 -2.48 -18.70
N ALA A 271 3.16 -2.17 -19.90
CA ALA A 271 3.70 -3.13 -20.86
C ALA A 271 5.05 -3.70 -20.41
N GLU A 272 5.86 -2.90 -19.70
CA GLU A 272 7.12 -3.33 -19.11
C GLU A 272 7.29 -2.71 -17.73
N VAL A 273 7.90 -3.47 -16.82
CA VAL A 273 8.23 -3.05 -15.45
C VAL A 273 9.69 -3.36 -15.20
N SER A 274 10.45 -2.37 -14.75
CA SER A 274 11.85 -2.51 -14.35
C SER A 274 12.04 -1.85 -12.99
N GLN A 275 12.88 -2.44 -12.14
CA GLN A 275 13.17 -1.91 -10.81
C GLN A 275 14.68 -1.82 -10.64
N ARG A 276 15.17 -0.65 -10.22
CA ARG A 276 16.57 -0.43 -9.88
C ARG A 276 16.69 0.24 -8.53
N ARG A 277 17.79 -0.03 -7.84
CA ARG A 277 18.10 0.57 -6.54
C ARG A 277 19.23 1.56 -6.72
N GLU A 278 18.98 2.84 -6.41
CA GLU A 278 19.97 3.91 -6.42
C GLU A 278 20.21 4.36 -4.98
N GLY A 279 21.28 3.87 -4.36
CA GLY A 279 21.60 4.13 -2.96
C GLY A 279 20.52 3.58 -2.01
N ALA A 280 19.86 4.48 -1.27
CA ALA A 280 18.76 4.14 -0.36
C ALA A 280 17.38 4.11 -1.05
N LEU A 281 17.28 4.60 -2.29
CA LEU A 281 16.01 4.77 -2.99
C LEU A 281 15.76 3.63 -3.99
N THR A 282 14.51 3.20 -4.07
CA THR A 282 14.04 2.23 -5.07
C THR A 282 13.33 2.99 -6.18
N VAL A 283 13.88 2.91 -7.39
CA VAL A 283 13.28 3.51 -8.59
C VAL A 283 12.59 2.40 -9.38
N VAL A 284 11.29 2.53 -9.60
CA VAL A 284 10.49 1.65 -10.45
C VAL A 284 10.23 2.37 -11.76
N THR A 285 10.61 1.77 -12.88
CA THR A 285 10.34 2.26 -14.22
C THR A 285 9.21 1.43 -14.83
N LEU A 286 8.11 2.09 -15.21
CA LEU A 286 7.00 1.51 -15.93
C LEU A 286 6.97 2.04 -17.36
N VAL A 287 6.64 1.18 -18.30
CA VAL A 287 6.41 1.57 -19.69
C VAL A 287 4.96 1.31 -20.04
N PHE A 288 4.26 2.33 -20.55
CA PHE A 288 2.90 2.22 -21.05
C PHE A 288 2.88 2.40 -22.57
N ASN A 289 2.07 1.61 -23.27
CA ASN A 289 1.84 1.76 -24.70
C ASN A 289 0.41 2.30 -24.89
N THR A 290 0.28 3.57 -25.28
CA THR A 290 -1.02 4.23 -25.49
C THR A 290 -1.11 4.68 -26.95
N GLY A 291 -1.85 3.93 -27.78
CA GLY A 291 -1.93 4.18 -29.22
C GLY A 291 -0.55 4.12 -29.90
N GLU A 292 -0.15 5.19 -30.59
CA GLU A 292 1.16 5.34 -31.25
C GLU A 292 2.24 5.91 -30.33
N GLN A 293 2.03 5.96 -29.01
CA GLN A 293 2.97 6.57 -28.08
C GLN A 293 3.44 5.59 -27.01
N ARG A 294 4.75 5.63 -26.73
CA ARG A 294 5.39 4.89 -25.64
C ARG A 294 5.73 5.86 -24.52
N ILE A 295 5.18 5.61 -23.34
CA ILE A 295 5.37 6.44 -22.16
C ILE A 295 6.25 5.68 -21.19
N THR A 296 7.44 6.19 -20.89
CA THR A 296 8.33 5.65 -19.86
C THR A 296 8.22 6.52 -18.62
N ALA A 297 7.72 5.97 -17.52
CA ALA A 297 7.48 6.65 -16.25
C ALA A 297 8.37 6.07 -15.15
N GLU A 298 9.06 6.94 -14.41
CA GLU A 298 9.91 6.56 -13.27
C GLU A 298 9.25 7.00 -11.97
N PHE A 299 9.16 6.06 -11.04
CA PHE A 299 8.54 6.20 -9.74
C PHE A 299 9.57 5.98 -8.64
N VAL A 300 9.50 6.78 -7.59
CA VAL A 300 10.21 6.55 -6.33
C VAL A 300 9.16 6.56 -5.24
N GLU A 301 9.12 5.50 -4.42
CA GLU A 301 8.10 5.35 -3.38
C GLU A 301 6.67 5.51 -3.94
N ASP A 302 6.43 4.94 -5.13
CA ASP A 302 5.17 5.01 -5.89
C ASP A 302 4.73 6.42 -6.33
N VAL A 303 5.60 7.42 -6.22
CA VAL A 303 5.38 8.77 -6.74
C VAL A 303 6.11 8.98 -8.06
N LEU A 304 5.40 9.43 -9.10
CA LEU A 304 5.94 9.73 -10.41
C LEU A 304 6.92 10.91 -10.32
N ILE A 305 8.22 10.65 -10.48
CA ILE A 305 9.26 11.69 -10.43
C ILE A 305 9.66 12.19 -11.82
N ARG A 306 9.51 11.34 -12.84
CA ARG A 306 9.91 11.61 -14.21
C ARG A 306 9.07 10.81 -15.18
N TYR A 307 8.74 11.40 -16.33
CA TYR A 307 8.20 10.66 -17.46
C TYR A 307 8.82 11.14 -18.77
N THR A 308 8.89 10.26 -19.76
CA THR A 308 9.30 10.56 -21.13
C THR A 308 8.25 9.97 -22.06
N ILE A 309 7.82 10.75 -23.05
CA ILE A 309 6.85 10.31 -24.06
C ILE A 309 7.59 10.28 -25.39
N THR A 310 7.55 9.13 -26.05
CA THR A 310 8.17 8.94 -27.37
C THR A 310 7.10 8.49 -28.34
N ALA A 311 7.00 9.16 -29.50
CA ALA A 311 6.21 8.66 -30.61
C ALA A 311 6.84 7.35 -31.11
N ARG A 312 6.00 6.38 -31.43
CA ARG A 312 6.41 5.05 -31.86
C ARG A 312 6.63 4.99 -33.37
#